data_AF-A0A1J3CNA4-F1
#
_entry.id   AF-A0A1J3CNA4-F1
#
_cell.length_a   1.000
_cell.length_b   1.000
_cell.length_c   1.000
_cell.angle_alpha   90.00
_cell.angle_beta   90.00
_cell.angle_gamma   90.00
#
_symmetry.space_group_name_H-M   'P 1'
#
loop_
_entity.id
_entity.type
_entity.pdbx_description
1 polymer ?
#
loop_
_entity_poly.entity_id
_entity_poly.type
_entity_poly.pdbx_seq_one_letter_code
_entity_poly.pdbx_strand_id
1 'polypeptide(L)'
;VADFGMARIFEMDQTQADTRRIVGTYGYMSPEYAMYGQFSTKSDVYSFGVLVLEIISGKKNSTLYQMEGSAGNLITYTWRLWSNGSP
;
A
#
# COMPACT_ATOMS: atom_id res chain seq x y z
N VAL A 1 14.86 10.80 -3.11
CA VAL A 1 15.48 9.49 -3.41
C VAL A 1 14.40 8.61 -4.01
N ALA A 2 14.60 8.08 -5.20
CA ALA A 2 13.70 7.14 -5.87
C ALA A 2 14.41 5.79 -5.95
N ASP A 3 13.88 4.80 -5.22
CA ASP A 3 14.43 3.45 -5.18
C ASP A 3 13.73 2.60 -6.25
N PHE A 4 14.26 2.66 -7.48
CA PHE A 4 13.75 1.88 -8.62
C PHE A 4 14.19 0.40 -8.58
N GLY A 5 14.85 -0.06 -7.51
CA GLY A 5 15.32 -1.45 -7.38
C GLY A 5 14.20 -2.50 -7.43
N MET A 6 12.95 -2.08 -7.24
CA MET A 6 11.76 -2.93 -7.35
C MET A 6 10.94 -2.69 -8.63
N ALA A 7 11.33 -1.73 -9.47
CA ALA A 7 10.64 -1.44 -10.73
C ALA A 7 10.96 -2.55 -11.74
N ARG A 8 10.00 -3.44 -11.97
CA ARG A 8 10.06 -4.44 -13.06
C ARG A 8 9.20 -3.95 -14.23
N ILE A 9 9.80 -3.90 -15.41
CA ILE A 9 9.09 -3.65 -16.67
C ILE A 9 8.22 -4.88 -16.92
N PHE A 10 6.91 -4.70 -16.87
CA PHE A 10 5.97 -5.73 -17.32
C PHE A 10 6.00 -5.80 -18.85
N GLU A 11 6.28 -6.97 -19.41
CA GLU A 11 5.90 -7.25 -20.80
C GLU A 11 4.37 -7.17 -20.89
N MET A 12 3.86 -6.59 -21.99
CA MET A 12 2.45 -6.27 -22.23
C MET A 12 1.46 -7.43 -21.99
N ASP A 13 1.94 -8.68 -21.89
CA ASP A 13 1.13 -9.88 -21.72
C ASP A 13 1.09 -10.43 -20.26
N GLN A 14 1.92 -9.91 -19.34
CA GLN A 14 1.94 -10.32 -17.93
C GLN A 14 1.31 -9.25 -17.03
N THR A 15 -0.02 -9.15 -17.04
CA THR A 15 -0.77 -8.23 -16.17
C THR A 15 -0.80 -8.64 -14.69
N GLN A 16 -0.40 -9.88 -14.39
CA GLN A 16 -0.19 -10.42 -13.05
C GLN A 16 1.13 -11.18 -13.00
N ALA A 17 2.04 -10.74 -12.13
CA ALA A 17 3.20 -11.53 -11.75
C ALA A 17 2.90 -12.20 -10.41
N ASP A 18 2.73 -13.52 -10.41
CA ASP A 18 2.69 -14.32 -9.19
C ASP A 18 4.13 -14.44 -8.66
N THR A 19 4.50 -13.52 -7.79
CA THR A 19 5.84 -13.52 -7.23
C THR A 19 5.89 -14.53 -6.09
N ARG A 20 6.58 -15.66 -6.32
CA ARG A 20 6.92 -16.66 -5.27
C ARG A 20 7.61 -16.09 -4.03
N ARG A 21 8.00 -14.80 -4.05
CA ARG A 21 8.66 -14.08 -2.96
C ARG A 21 7.97 -12.73 -2.76
N ILE A 22 7.22 -12.62 -1.68
CA ILE A 22 6.59 -11.36 -1.23
C ILE A 22 7.70 -10.43 -0.75
N VAL A 23 7.85 -9.27 -1.41
CA VAL A 23 8.82 -8.23 -1.03
C VAL A 23 8.17 -6.86 -1.16
N GLY A 24 8.17 -6.06 -0.10
CA GLY A 24 7.60 -4.72 -0.11
C GLY A 24 7.57 -4.10 1.28
N THR A 25 7.27 -2.82 1.36
CA THR A 25 7.13 -2.12 2.63
C THR A 25 5.76 -2.38 3.23
N TYR A 26 5.74 -3.03 4.40
CA TYR A 26 4.50 -3.26 5.14
C TYR A 26 3.74 -1.95 5.36
N GLY A 27 2.46 -1.98 5.01
CA GLY A 27 1.55 -0.85 5.09
C GLY A 27 1.29 -0.11 3.80
N TYR A 28 2.11 -0.31 2.78
CA TYR A 28 1.83 0.16 1.42
C TYR A 28 1.37 -0.97 0.51
N MET A 29 1.73 -2.22 0.85
CA MET A 29 1.31 -3.40 0.10
C MET A 29 -0.21 -3.57 0.11
N SER A 30 -0.79 -3.78 -1.08
CA SER A 30 -2.18 -4.20 -1.24
C SER A 30 -2.43 -5.55 -0.56
N PRO A 31 -3.63 -5.79 -0.02
CA PRO A 31 -3.94 -7.05 0.68
C PRO A 31 -3.72 -8.29 -0.19
N GLU A 32 -4.05 -8.23 -1.49
CA GLU A 32 -3.85 -9.33 -2.44
C GLU A 32 -2.35 -9.66 -2.65
N TYR A 33 -1.50 -8.64 -2.75
CA TYR A 33 -0.05 -8.83 -2.83
C TYR A 33 0.54 -9.36 -1.52
N ALA A 34 0.07 -8.85 -0.37
CA ALA A 34 0.57 -9.25 0.95
C ALA A 34 0.14 -10.67 1.34
N MET A 35 -1.06 -11.11 0.95
CA MET A 35 -1.61 -12.43 1.29
C MET A 35 -1.19 -13.51 0.28
N TYR A 36 -1.15 -13.17 -1.01
CA TYR A 36 -1.03 -14.14 -2.09
C TYR A 36 0.17 -13.91 -3.01
N GLY A 37 0.99 -12.88 -2.79
CA GLY A 37 2.13 -12.56 -3.66
C GLY A 37 1.75 -12.07 -5.05
N GLN A 38 0.48 -11.70 -5.25
CA GLN A 38 -0.06 -11.27 -6.54
C GLN A 38 0.24 -9.79 -6.78
N PHE A 39 1.25 -9.52 -7.62
CA PHE A 39 1.61 -8.16 -8.01
C PHE A 39 0.99 -7.81 -9.36
N SER A 40 0.41 -6.62 -9.47
CA SER A 40 -0.24 -6.10 -10.67
C SER A 40 -0.28 -4.57 -10.67
N THR A 41 -0.77 -3.97 -11.76
CA THR A 41 -1.06 -2.52 -11.79
C THR A 41 -2.05 -2.11 -10.69
N LYS A 42 -2.99 -2.97 -10.29
CA LYS A 42 -3.96 -2.64 -9.22
C LYS A 42 -3.30 -2.53 -7.85
N SER A 43 -2.39 -3.45 -7.53
CA SER A 43 -1.64 -3.40 -6.27
C SER A 43 -0.69 -2.19 -6.22
N ASP A 44 -0.18 -1.75 -7.37
CA ASP A 44 0.63 -0.53 -7.47
C ASP A 44 -0.22 0.74 -7.25
N VAL A 45 -1.39 0.83 -7.88
CA VAL A 45 -2.36 1.92 -7.66
C VAL A 45 -2.80 2.01 -6.19
N TYR A 46 -3.02 0.88 -5.52
CA TYR A 46 -3.30 0.85 -4.09
C TYR A 46 -2.15 1.47 -3.28
N SER A 47 -0.92 1.02 -3.55
CA SER A 47 0.28 1.49 -2.84
C SER A 47 0.49 3.00 -3.04
N PHE A 48 0.24 3.49 -4.24
CA PHE A 48 0.25 4.91 -4.55
C PHE A 48 -0.82 5.69 -3.78
N GLY A 49 -2.04 5.16 -3.67
CA GLY A 49 -3.10 5.78 -2.87
C GLY A 49 -2.70 5.97 -1.40
N VAL A 50 -2.05 4.97 -0.79
CA VAL A 50 -1.53 5.08 0.58
C VAL A 50 -0.46 6.17 0.69
N LEU A 51 0.45 6.28 -0.29
CA LEU A 51 1.46 7.34 -0.34
C LEU A 51 0.80 8.73 -0.41
N VAL A 52 -0.23 8.90 -1.24
CA VAL A 52 -0.97 10.16 -1.32
C VAL A 52 -1.62 10.50 0.02
N LEU A 53 -2.24 9.53 0.69
CA LEU A 53 -2.83 9.72 2.02
C LEU A 53 -1.79 10.15 3.06
N GLU A 54 -0.59 9.58 3.02
CA GLU A 54 0.52 9.98 3.88
C GLU A 54 0.98 11.41 3.62
N ILE A 55 1.09 11.81 2.35
CA ILE A 55 1.48 13.17 1.95
C ILE A 55 0.44 14.19 2.44
N ILE A 56 -0.85 13.97 2.17
CA ILE A 56 -1.90 14.94 2.51
C ILE A 56 -2.16 15.00 4.02
N SER A 57 -2.02 13.88 4.74
CA SER A 57 -2.22 13.85 6.19
C SER A 57 -1.00 14.31 6.98
N GLY A 58 0.18 14.30 6.35
CA GLY A 58 1.46 14.51 7.03
C GLY A 58 1.81 13.44 8.07
N LYS A 59 1.05 12.33 8.11
CA LYS A 59 1.22 11.25 9.11
C LYS A 59 1.96 10.08 8.49
N LYS A 60 3.11 9.72 9.09
CA LYS A 60 3.90 8.56 8.67
C LYS A 60 3.11 7.26 8.80
N ASN A 61 3.03 6.49 7.72
CA ASN A 61 2.32 5.22 7.71
C ASN A 61 2.99 4.17 8.64
N SER A 62 4.33 4.20 8.76
CA SER A 62 5.10 3.27 9.59
C SER A 62 4.79 3.36 11.08
N THR A 63 4.44 4.55 11.57
CA THR A 63 4.13 4.80 12.99
C THR A 63 2.75 4.26 13.37
N LEU A 64 1.78 4.32 12.44
CA LEU A 64 0.42 3.80 12.63
C LEU A 64 0.34 2.27 12.59
N TYR A 65 1.20 1.62 11.78
CA TYR A 65 1.26 0.16 11.72
C TYR A 65 1.86 -0.50 12.97
N GLN A 66 2.77 0.17 13.68
CA GLN A 66 3.43 -0.38 14.88
C GLN A 66 2.67 -0.11 16.18
N MET A 67 1.78 0.88 16.22
CA MET A 67 1.22 1.36 17.49
C MET A 67 0.16 0.45 18.09
N GLU A 68 -0.62 -0.29 17.30
CA GLU A 68 -1.63 -1.17 17.89
C GLU A 68 -1.79 -2.46 17.09
N GLY A 69 -1.69 -3.59 17.77
CA GLY A 69 -2.19 -4.90 17.30
C GLY A 69 -3.71 -4.93 17.03
N SER A 70 -4.35 -3.75 16.95
CA SER A 70 -5.72 -3.49 16.56
C SER A 70 -5.67 -2.56 15.34
N ALA A 71 -5.79 -3.15 14.14
CA ALA A 71 -6.33 -2.62 12.87
C ALA A 71 -6.46 -1.08 12.65
N GLY A 72 -5.49 -0.28 13.08
CA GLY A 72 -5.49 1.17 12.95
C GLY A 72 -4.49 1.66 11.92
N ASN A 73 -4.49 1.08 10.71
CA ASN A 73 -3.64 1.60 9.64
C ASN A 73 -4.14 2.97 9.16
N LEU A 74 -3.27 3.73 8.48
CA LEU A 74 -3.59 5.04 7.91
C LEU A 74 -4.87 5.02 7.05
N ILE A 75 -5.14 3.90 6.41
CA ILE A 75 -6.33 3.67 5.57
C ILE A 75 -7.60 3.61 6.42
N THR A 76 -7.65 2.81 7.49
CA THR A 76 -8.80 2.73 8.40
C THR A 76 -9.05 4.07 9.07
N TYR A 77 -7.99 4.79 9.44
CA TYR A 77 -8.10 6.12 10.03
C TYR A 77 -8.73 7.12 9.05
N THR A 78 -8.19 7.23 7.84
CA THR A 78 -8.71 8.13 6.79
C THR A 78 -10.12 7.75 6.34
N TRP A 79 -10.41 6.46 6.22
CA TRP A 79 -11.76 5.95 5.92
C TRP A 79 -12.78 6.36 6.98
N ARG A 80 -12.43 6.26 8.27
CA ARG A 80 -13.31 6.68 9.37
C ARG A 80 -13.57 8.19 9.34
N LEU A 81 -12.53 9.00 9.11
CA LEU A 81 -12.69 10.46 8.98
C LEU A 81 -13.64 10.82 7.84
N TRP A 82 -13.41 10.23 6.66
CA TRP A 82 -14.26 10.44 5.49
C TRP A 82 -15.70 10.00 5.73
N SER A 83 -15.91 8.80 6.30
CA SER A 83 -17.24 8.26 6.61
C SER A 83 -17.99 9.09 7.65
N ASN A 84 -17.27 9.71 8.58
CA ASN A 84 -17.84 10.58 9.61
C ASN A 84 -18.02 12.03 9.15
N GLY A 85 -17.74 12.36 7.88
CA GLY A 85 -17.87 13.71 7.32
C GLY A 85 -16.97 14.74 7.99
N SER A 86 -15.93 14.30 8.68
CA SER A 86 -15.00 15.17 9.40
C SER A 86 -13.79 15.45 8.50
N PRO A 87 -13.50 16.73 8.16
CA PRO A 87 -12.37 17.08 7.30
C PRO A 87 -11.02 16.78 7.95
#